data_AF-A0A7C2R104-F1
#
_entry.id   AF-A0A7C2R104-F1
#
_cell.length_a   1.000
_cell.length_b   1.000
_cell.length_c   1.000
_cell.angle_alpha   90.00
_cell.angle_beta   90.00
_cell.angle_gamma   90.00
#
_symmetry.space_group_name_H-M   'P 1'
#
loop_
_entity.id
_entity.type
_entity.pdbx_description
1 polymer ?
#
loop_
_entity_poly.entity_id
_entity_poly.type
_entity_poly.pdbx_seq_one_letter_code
_entity_poly.pdbx_strand_id
1 'polypeptide(L)'
;MNFIISEKYREQKEDILKLIKEFDQRGQLFGNGVRNKIKIFDLQGREVNIKSFKVPNLVNKVAYRFFRKSKAQRSFEYAHQLLSRGIGTPYPIAYAEEKDGPFFKKSFYVSEHLQSDLTYRTLVQQRD
;
A
#
# COMPACT_ATOMS: atom_id res chain seq x y z
N MET A 1 8.44 14.30 -1.14
CA MET A 1 7.49 13.18 -0.97
C MET A 1 6.08 13.74 -0.89
N ASN A 2 5.14 13.21 -1.67
CA ASN A 2 3.71 13.48 -1.50
C ASN A 2 3.16 12.47 -0.49
N PHE A 3 2.50 12.90 0.58
CA PHE A 3 2.03 12.03 1.64
C PHE A 3 0.68 12.49 2.16
N ILE A 4 -0.29 11.57 2.21
CA ILE A 4 -1.60 11.79 2.81
C ILE A 4 -1.89 10.65 3.78
N ILE A 5 -2.48 10.99 4.91
CA ILE A 5 -2.84 10.10 5.99
C ILE A 5 -4.30 10.31 6.38
N SER A 6 -4.96 9.22 6.77
CA SER A 6 -6.31 9.23 7.32
C SER A 6 -6.34 9.89 8.71
N GLU A 7 -7.47 10.49 9.06
CA GLU A 7 -7.62 11.19 10.35
C GLU A 7 -7.37 10.26 11.55
N LYS A 8 -7.85 9.01 11.46
CA LYS A 8 -7.69 7.98 12.50
C LYS A 8 -6.22 7.72 12.87
N TYR A 9 -5.28 7.99 11.96
CA TYR A 9 -3.86 7.71 12.13
C TYR A 9 -2.97 8.96 12.16
N ARG A 10 -3.56 10.15 12.27
CA ARG A 10 -2.83 11.42 12.16
C ARG A 10 -1.68 11.54 13.18
N GLU A 11 -1.88 11.01 14.39
CA GLU A 11 -0.87 11.01 15.46
C GLU A 11 0.33 10.10 15.17
N GLN A 12 0.11 9.00 14.43
CA GLN A 12 1.16 8.03 14.05
C GLN A 12 1.91 8.43 12.77
N LYS A 13 1.74 9.66 12.29
CA LYS A 13 2.32 10.14 11.03
C LYS A 13 3.82 9.86 10.93
N GLU A 14 4.59 10.22 11.95
CA GLU A 14 6.06 10.09 11.90
C GLU A 14 6.50 8.61 11.90
N ASP A 15 5.82 7.76 12.66
CA ASP A 15 6.08 6.32 12.67
C ASP A 15 5.76 5.70 11.31
N ILE A 16 4.61 6.03 10.72
CA ILE A 16 4.24 5.53 9.38
C ILE A 16 5.24 5.98 8.33
N LEU A 17 5.69 7.24 8.37
CA LEU A 17 6.73 7.74 7.48
C LEU A 17 8.05 7.00 7.65
N LYS A 18 8.43 6.67 8.89
CA LYS A 18 9.62 5.86 9.17
C LYS A 18 9.49 4.46 8.59
N LEU A 19 8.35 3.78 8.79
CA LEU A 19 8.11 2.44 8.23
C LEU A 19 8.18 2.43 6.69
N ILE A 20 7.67 3.48 6.03
CA ILE A 20 7.76 3.62 4.57
C ILE A 20 9.22 3.78 4.12
N LYS A 21 10.01 4.62 4.81
CA LYS A 21 11.44 4.81 4.49
C LYS A 21 12.26 3.54 4.70
N GLU A 22 11.91 2.75 5.72
CA GLU A 22 12.55 1.48 6.06
C GLU A 22 11.98 0.28 5.25
N PHE A 23 11.11 0.54 4.26
CA PHE A 23 10.37 -0.52 3.55
C PHE A 23 11.28 -1.55 2.89
N ASP A 24 12.40 -1.13 2.31
CA ASP A 24 13.31 -2.03 1.61
C ASP A 24 14.13 -2.89 2.60
N GLN A 25 14.41 -2.38 3.80
CA GLN A 25 15.28 -2.99 4.82
C GLN A 25 14.51 -3.86 5.84
N ARG A 26 13.27 -3.50 6.17
CA ARG A 26 12.49 -4.14 7.25
C ARG A 26 11.16 -4.71 6.75
N GLY A 27 10.39 -5.27 7.68
CA GLY A 27 9.06 -5.83 7.45
C GLY A 27 9.08 -7.26 6.93
N GLN A 28 8.01 -8.00 7.19
CA GLN A 28 7.84 -9.38 6.74
C GLN A 28 7.18 -9.41 5.37
N LEU A 29 7.79 -10.08 4.39
CA LEU A 29 7.21 -10.21 3.05
C LEU A 29 5.87 -10.96 3.11
N PHE A 30 4.83 -10.37 2.51
CA PHE A 30 3.51 -10.96 2.38
C PHE A 30 3.23 -11.31 0.92
N GLY A 31 3.12 -12.62 0.64
CA GLY A 31 2.98 -13.15 -0.71
C GLY A 31 4.33 -13.32 -1.44
N ASN A 32 4.30 -13.33 -2.78
CA ASN A 32 5.47 -13.67 -3.61
C ASN A 32 6.30 -12.47 -4.11
N GLY A 33 5.84 -11.23 -3.90
CA GLY A 33 6.61 -10.02 -4.22
C GLY A 33 6.97 -9.77 -5.69
N VAL A 34 6.43 -10.52 -6.65
CA VAL A 34 6.89 -10.50 -8.06
C VAL A 34 6.61 -9.18 -8.78
N ARG A 35 5.41 -8.62 -8.61
CA ARG A 35 4.97 -7.39 -9.32
C ARG A 35 4.85 -6.17 -8.41
N ASN A 36 4.14 -6.33 -7.29
CA ASN A 36 4.10 -5.36 -6.21
C ASN A 36 4.62 -6.08 -4.98
N LYS A 37 5.37 -5.38 -4.13
CA LYS A 37 5.84 -5.94 -2.86
C LYS A 37 4.88 -5.49 -1.77
N ILE A 38 4.37 -6.43 -0.99
CA ILE A 38 3.58 -6.15 0.22
C ILE A 38 4.40 -6.66 1.38
N LYS A 39 4.57 -5.85 2.41
CA LYS A 39 5.22 -6.24 3.65
C LYS A 39 4.35 -5.86 4.84
N ILE A 40 4.37 -6.70 5.87
CA ILE A 40 3.72 -6.45 7.16
C ILE A 40 4.73 -5.78 8.10
N PHE A 41 4.27 -4.78 8.84
CA PHE A 41 5.03 -4.06 9.85
C PHE A 41 4.22 -3.97 11.14
N ASP A 42 4.92 -3.88 12.28
CA ASP A 42 4.34 -3.45 13.54
C ASP A 42 4.31 -1.91 13.59
N LEU A 43 3.15 -1.37 13.92
CA LEU A 43 2.91 0.03 14.24
C LEU A 43 2.34 0.10 15.65
N GLN A 44 3.22 0.17 16.65
CA GLN A 44 2.86 0.30 18.06
C GLN A 44 1.95 -0.85 18.54
N GLY A 45 2.30 -2.10 18.21
CA GLY A 45 1.52 -3.29 18.57
C GLY A 45 0.34 -3.58 17.63
N ARG A 46 0.19 -2.83 16.54
CA ARG A 46 -0.81 -3.09 15.49
C ARG A 46 -0.12 -3.47 14.19
N GLU A 47 -0.58 -4.54 13.56
CA GLU A 47 -0.06 -4.92 12.26
C GLU A 47 -0.63 -4.05 11.13
N VAL A 48 0.26 -3.58 10.26
CA VAL A 48 -0.10 -2.79 9.08
C VAL A 48 0.57 -3.36 7.83
N ASN A 49 -0.12 -3.27 6.71
CA ASN A 49 0.39 -3.62 5.41
C ASN A 49 0.96 -2.39 4.71
N ILE A 50 2.20 -2.47 4.23
CA ILE A 50 2.77 -1.48 3.30
C ILE A 50 2.94 -2.16 1.94
N LYS A 51 2.31 -1.58 0.92
CA LYS A 51 2.35 -2.06 -0.47
C LYS A 51 3.12 -1.09 -1.35
N SER A 52 4.27 -1.52 -1.85
CA SER A 52 5.07 -0.81 -2.85
C SER A 52 4.68 -1.23 -4.26
N PHE A 53 4.36 -0.25 -5.10
CA PHE A 53 3.96 -0.49 -6.49
C PHE A 53 5.13 -0.31 -7.46
N LYS A 54 5.36 -1.32 -8.31
CA LYS A 54 6.34 -1.21 -9.40
C LYS A 54 5.93 -0.14 -10.42
N VAL A 55 6.90 0.69 -10.77
CA VAL A 55 6.81 1.66 -11.86
C VAL A 55 6.79 0.90 -13.19
N PRO A 56 5.80 1.11 -14.07
CA PRO A 56 5.80 0.49 -15.40
C PRO A 56 6.97 0.99 -16.26
N ASN A 57 7.61 0.09 -17.02
CA ASN A 57 8.64 0.42 -18.01
C ASN A 57 8.10 1.42 -19.06
N LEU A 58 8.93 2.37 -19.48
CA LEU A 58 8.51 3.74 -19.78
C LEU A 58 8.17 4.07 -21.25
N VAL A 59 8.31 3.21 -22.25
CA VAL A 59 8.48 3.76 -23.63
C VAL A 59 7.19 4.14 -24.39
N ASN A 60 6.02 3.50 -24.19
CA ASN A 60 4.84 3.80 -25.04
C ASN A 60 3.60 4.40 -24.34
N LYS A 61 3.64 4.74 -23.04
CA LYS A 61 2.45 5.17 -22.26
C LYS A 61 2.57 6.53 -21.54
N VAL A 62 3.64 7.28 -21.80
CA VAL A 62 4.01 8.46 -21.01
C VAL A 62 3.16 9.70 -21.30
N ALA A 63 2.67 9.87 -22.54
CA ALA A 63 1.82 11.00 -22.92
C ALA A 63 0.49 11.09 -22.12
N TYR A 64 -0.05 9.95 -21.67
CA TYR A 64 -1.27 9.88 -20.83
C TYR A 64 -0.98 9.76 -19.32
N ARG A 65 0.27 9.55 -18.91
CA ARG A 65 0.63 9.13 -17.54
C ARG A 65 0.96 10.30 -16.61
N PHE A 66 1.35 11.46 -17.12
CA PHE A 66 1.68 12.61 -16.27
C PHE A 66 0.48 13.21 -15.52
N PHE A 67 -0.75 12.97 -15.98
CA PHE A 67 -1.98 13.46 -15.33
C PHE A 67 -2.65 12.44 -14.39
N ARG A 68 -2.24 11.16 -14.41
CA ARG A 68 -2.97 10.12 -13.66
C ARG A 68 -2.41 9.94 -12.25
N LYS A 69 -3.31 9.95 -11.26
CA LYS A 69 -3.04 9.53 -9.86
C LYS A 69 -2.28 8.19 -9.81
N SER A 70 -1.34 8.05 -8.89
CA SER A 70 -0.60 6.79 -8.75
C SER A 70 -1.50 5.62 -8.35
N LYS A 71 -0.96 4.40 -8.41
CA LYS A 71 -1.67 3.22 -7.90
C LYS A 71 -1.86 3.29 -6.39
N ALA A 72 -0.90 3.87 -5.67
CA ALA A 72 -1.00 4.05 -4.22
C ALA A 72 -2.13 5.01 -3.84
N GLN A 73 -2.13 6.21 -4.44
CA GLN A 73 -3.17 7.20 -4.22
C GLN A 73 -4.56 6.64 -4.55
N ARG A 74 -4.71 5.97 -5.70
CA ARG A 74 -5.99 5.35 -6.07
C ARG A 74 -6.41 4.24 -5.10
N SER A 75 -5.47 3.45 -4.58
CA SER A 75 -5.80 2.40 -3.59
C SER A 75 -6.36 3.02 -2.31
N PHE A 76 -5.75 4.10 -1.83
CA PHE A 76 -6.22 4.85 -0.66
C PHE A 76 -7.61 5.46 -0.88
N GLU A 77 -7.79 6.19 -1.99
CA GLU A 77 -9.08 6.83 -2.31
C GLU A 77 -10.21 5.81 -2.51
N TYR A 78 -9.93 4.69 -3.19
CA TYR A 78 -10.94 3.65 -3.42
C TYR A 78 -11.28 2.88 -2.15
N ALA A 79 -10.31 2.63 -1.27
CA ALA A 79 -10.60 2.02 0.02
C ALA A 79 -11.54 2.90 0.86
N HIS A 80 -11.32 4.21 0.92
CA HIS A 80 -12.26 5.13 1.58
C HIS A 80 -13.65 5.10 0.93
N GLN A 81 -13.71 5.05 -0.40
CA GLN A 81 -14.96 4.94 -1.15
C GLN A 81 -15.71 3.62 -0.94
N LEU A 82 -15.00 2.52 -0.70
CA LEU A 82 -15.60 1.23 -0.37
C LEU A 82 -16.17 1.28 1.05
N LEU A 83 -15.40 1.79 2.00
CA LEU A 83 -15.84 1.97 3.39
C LEU A 83 -17.07 2.89 3.49
N SER A 84 -17.11 4.00 2.74
CA SER A 84 -18.26 4.91 2.72
C SER A 84 -19.53 4.28 2.15
N ARG A 85 -19.41 3.13 1.46
CA ARG A 85 -20.52 2.35 0.91
C ARG A 85 -20.83 1.10 1.73
N GLY A 86 -20.20 0.94 2.90
CA GLY A 86 -20.37 -0.24 3.75
C GLY A 86 -19.74 -1.52 3.18
N ILE A 87 -18.86 -1.41 2.19
CA ILE A 87 -18.16 -2.57 1.62
C ILE A 87 -16.89 -2.82 2.42
N GLY A 88 -16.80 -4.00 3.04
CA GLY A 88 -15.66 -4.42 3.85
C GLY A 88 -14.34 -4.38 3.07
N THR A 89 -13.39 -3.60 3.56
CA THR A 89 -12.03 -3.49 3.04
C THR A 89 -11.10 -3.09 4.19
N PRO A 90 -9.80 -3.49 4.20
CA PRO A 90 -8.87 -3.04 5.22
C PRO A 90 -8.80 -1.51 5.28
N TYR A 91 -8.78 -0.95 6.48
CA TYR A 91 -8.83 0.50 6.66
C TYR A 91 -7.61 1.16 5.98
N PRO A 92 -7.81 2.15 5.08
CA PRO A 92 -6.73 2.85 4.42
C PRO A 92 -6.06 3.82 5.39
N ILE A 93 -4.81 3.57 5.73
CA ILE A 93 -4.04 4.38 6.68
C ILE A 93 -3.45 5.59 5.97
N ALA A 94 -2.70 5.37 4.89
CA ALA A 94 -1.97 6.43 4.19
C ALA A 94 -1.61 6.05 2.75
N TYR A 95 -1.18 7.04 1.97
CA TYR A 95 -0.35 6.81 0.79
C TYR A 95 0.85 7.76 0.76
N ALA A 96 1.95 7.29 0.17
CA ALA A 96 3.13 8.09 -0.10
C ALA A 96 3.58 7.96 -1.56
N GLU A 97 4.16 9.03 -2.09
CA GLU A 97 4.84 9.04 -3.39
C GLU A 97 6.20 9.72 -3.27
N GLU A 98 7.25 8.98 -3.60
CA GLU A 98 8.61 9.48 -3.69
C GLU A 98 8.91 9.80 -5.15
N LYS A 99 9.62 10.91 -5.39
CA LYS A 99 10.10 11.29 -6.71
C LYS A 99 11.63 11.19 -6.65
N ASP A 100 12.21 10.16 -7.25
CA ASP A 100 13.65 10.13 -7.50
C ASP A 100 13.87 10.58 -8.95
N GLY A 101 14.12 11.89 -9.12
CA GLY A 101 14.31 12.50 -10.42
C GLY A 101 13.06 12.49 -11.33
N PRO A 102 13.23 12.82 -12.62
CA PRO A 102 12.11 13.00 -13.55
C PRO A 102 11.37 11.71 -13.94
N PHE A 103 11.98 10.54 -13.74
CA PHE A 103 11.46 9.27 -14.29
C PHE A 103 11.11 8.20 -13.26
N PHE A 104 11.61 8.27 -12.02
CA PHE A 104 11.40 7.24 -11.01
C PHE A 104 10.44 7.72 -9.92
N LYS A 105 9.32 7.01 -9.76
CA LYS A 105 8.29 7.32 -8.76
C LYS A 105 7.94 6.07 -7.96
N LYS A 106 8.57 5.84 -6.81
CA LYS A 106 8.03 4.84 -5.87
C LYS A 106 6.73 5.37 -5.29
N SER A 107 5.77 4.48 -5.10
CA SER A 107 4.51 4.83 -4.45
C SER A 107 4.09 3.71 -3.52
N PHE A 108 3.62 4.09 -2.33
CA PHE A 108 3.32 3.20 -1.22
C PHE A 108 1.90 3.41 -0.75
N TYR A 109 1.15 2.32 -0.58
CA TYR A 109 -0.15 2.32 0.07
C TYR A 109 -0.04 1.62 1.41
N VAL A 110 -0.56 2.22 2.47
CA VAL A 110 -0.57 1.69 3.83
C VAL A 110 -2.01 1.40 4.23
N SER A 111 -2.26 0.20 4.75
CA SER A 111 -3.56 -0.19 5.32
C SER A 111 -3.37 -0.96 6.62
N GLU A 112 -4.44 -1.08 7.40
CA GLU A 112 -4.50 -2.08 8.46
C GLU A 112 -4.27 -3.48 7.88
N HIS A 113 -3.71 -4.37 8.71
CA HIS A 113 -3.70 -5.80 8.41
C HIS A 113 -5.04 -6.42 8.83
N LEU A 114 -5.66 -7.16 7.91
CA LEU A 114 -6.88 -7.90 8.22
C LEU A 114 -6.47 -9.33 8.59
N GLN A 115 -6.70 -9.67 9.86
CA GLN A 115 -6.57 -11.04 10.33
C GLN A 115 -7.73 -11.88 9.77
N SER A 116 -7.40 -13.02 9.18
CA SER A 116 -8.37 -13.94 8.58
C SER A 116 -7.93 -15.38 8.83
N ASP A 117 -8.85 -16.22 9.26
CA ASP A 117 -8.56 -17.64 9.52
C ASP A 117 -8.16 -18.38 8.23
N LEU A 118 -8.79 -18.00 7.11
CA LEU A 118 -8.57 -18.62 5.80
C LEU A 118 -8.51 -17.58 4.70
N THR A 119 -7.62 -17.82 3.74
CA THR A 119 -7.62 -17.09 2.47
C THR A 119 -8.38 -17.89 1.41
N TYR A 120 -8.93 -17.22 0.40
CA TYR A 120 -9.49 -17.93 -0.78
C TYR A 120 -8.48 -18.89 -1.43
N ARG A 121 -7.18 -18.59 -1.37
CA ARG A 121 -6.15 -19.50 -1.85
C ARG A 121 -6.13 -20.79 -1.03
N THR A 122 -6.11 -20.66 0.30
CA THR A 122 -6.15 -21.79 1.23
C THR A 122 -7.36 -22.68 0.92
N LEU A 123 -8.54 -22.08 0.83
CA LEU A 123 -9.80 -22.78 0.53
C LEU A 123 -9.78 -23.55 -0.79
N VAL A 124 -9.08 -23.06 -1.81
CA VAL A 124 -9.05 -23.69 -3.14
C VAL A 124 -7.90 -24.71 -3.27
N GLN A 125 -6.81 -24.54 -2.53
CA GLN A 125 -5.59 -25.34 -2.70
C GLN A 125 -5.43 -26.45 -1.65
N GLN A 126 -6.01 -26.29 -0.47
CA GLN A 126 -6.03 -27.32 0.56
C GLN A 126 -7.44 -27.95 0.55
N ARG A 127 -7.56 -29.06 -0.18
CA ARG A 127 -8.71 -29.96 -0.06
C ARG A 127 -8.40 -30.94 1.08
N ASP A 128 -9.40 -31.21 1.91
CA ASP A 128 -9.34 -32.25 2.95
C ASP A 128 -8.93 -33.61 2.38
#